data_AF-A0A9P6NZL9-F1
#
_entry.id   AF-A0A9P6NZL9-F1
#
_cell.length_a   1.000
_cell.length_b   1.000
_cell.length_c   1.000
_cell.angle_alpha   90.00
_cell.angle_beta   90.00
_cell.angle_gamma   90.00
#
_symmetry.space_group_name_H-M   'P 1'
#
loop_
_entity.id
_entity.type
_entity.pdbx_description
1 polymer ?
#
loop_
_entity_poly.entity_id
_entity_poly.type
_entity_poly.pdbx_seq_one_letter_code
_entity_poly.pdbx_strand_id
1 'polypeptide(L)'
;FLLQTRMNLTGGKILKHLIAKNGPMTTKALAQQAPMYPEKLVSARHLKQRILPSLERNGVLMKKVHNDPESSKPVWTWRFTKEEHAEKYKHINVTV
;
A
#
# COMPACT_ATOMS: atom_id res chain seq x y z
N PHE A 1 -13.90 -11.22 29.41
CA PHE A 1 -14.12 -10.13 28.44
C PHE A 1 -12.78 -9.74 27.82
N LEU A 2 -12.40 -10.37 26.71
CA LEU A 2 -11.21 -9.93 25.96
C LEU A 2 -11.60 -8.75 25.09
N LEU A 3 -11.07 -7.56 25.40
CA LEU A 3 -11.11 -6.42 24.49
C LEU A 3 -10.35 -6.81 23.21
N GLN A 4 -11.08 -7.33 22.22
CA GLN A 4 -10.63 -7.24 20.83
C GLN A 4 -10.61 -5.76 20.48
N THR A 5 -9.47 -5.11 20.66
CA THR A 5 -9.17 -3.83 20.03
C THR A 5 -9.23 -4.05 18.53
N ARG A 6 -10.43 -3.87 17.95
CA ARG A 6 -10.61 -3.78 16.50
C ARG A 6 -9.78 -2.58 16.05
N MET A 7 -8.54 -2.83 15.64
CA MET A 7 -7.73 -1.81 15.03
C MET A 7 -8.51 -1.35 13.80
N ASN A 8 -8.99 -0.10 13.82
CA ASN A 8 -9.57 0.54 12.64
C ASN A 8 -8.49 0.58 11.55
N LEU A 9 -8.51 -0.43 10.68
CA LEU A 9 -7.63 -0.56 9.53
C LEU A 9 -8.14 0.42 8.47
N THR A 10 -7.41 1.52 8.31
CA THR A 10 -7.68 2.48 7.24
C THR A 10 -7.11 1.95 5.93
N GLY A 11 -7.65 2.40 4.79
CA GLY A 11 -7.11 2.04 3.48
C GLY A 11 -5.61 2.32 3.33
N GLY A 12 -5.10 3.35 4.02
CA GLY A 12 -3.67 3.63 4.10
C GLY A 12 -2.85 2.57 4.87
N LYS A 13 -3.38 1.97 5.94
CA LYS A 13 -2.71 0.87 6.66
C LYS A 13 -2.66 -0.40 5.81
N ILE A 14 -3.76 -0.72 5.12
CA ILE A 14 -3.83 -1.87 4.21
C ILE A 14 -2.81 -1.70 3.09
N LEU A 15 -2.76 -0.53 2.46
CA LEU A 15 -1.84 -0.28 1.36
C LEU A 15 -0.37 -0.40 1.80
N LYS A 16 -0.03 0.10 3.00
CA LYS A 16 1.29 -0.10 3.60
C LYS A 16 1.59 -1.57 3.85
N HIS A 17 0.62 -2.35 4.34
CA HIS A 17 0.80 -3.80 4.53
C HIS A 17 1.04 -4.54 3.22
N LEU A 18 0.29 -4.22 2.16
CA LEU A 18 0.44 -4.86 0.86
C LEU A 18 1.84 -4.62 0.27
N ILE A 19 2.35 -3.39 0.39
CA ILE A 19 3.72 -3.05 -0.04
C ILE A 19 4.77 -3.70 0.88
N ALA A 20 4.52 -3.76 2.20
CA ALA A 20 5.46 -4.37 3.14
C ALA A 20 5.60 -5.88 2.95
N LYS A 21 4.49 -6.55 2.57
CA LYS A 21 4.44 -8.00 2.37
C LYS A 21 4.97 -8.42 1.00
N ASN A 22 4.64 -7.68 -0.05
CA ASN A 22 4.94 -8.05 -1.44
C ASN A 22 6.12 -7.26 -2.05
N GLY A 23 6.68 -6.31 -1.32
CA GLY A 23 7.73 -5.43 -1.82
C GLY A 23 7.18 -4.24 -2.64
N PRO A 24 8.04 -3.54 -3.40
CA PRO A 24 7.62 -2.40 -4.21
C PRO A 24 6.54 -2.79 -5.23
N MET A 25 5.42 -2.05 -5.26
CA MET A 25 4.27 -2.39 -6.12
C MET A 25 3.86 -1.23 -7.01
N THR A 26 3.37 -1.54 -8.21
CA THR A 26 2.76 -0.53 -9.10
C THR A 26 1.38 -0.13 -8.61
N THR A 27 0.93 1.07 -8.99
CA THR A 27 -0.44 1.50 -8.76
C THR A 27 -1.48 0.53 -9.35
N LYS A 28 -1.16 -0.12 -10.47
CA LYS A 28 -2.04 -1.10 -11.12
C LYS A 28 -2.17 -2.36 -10.24
N ALA A 29 -1.05 -2.89 -9.76
CA ALA A 29 -1.05 -4.07 -8.88
C ALA A 29 -1.78 -3.79 -7.56
N LEU A 30 -1.56 -2.62 -6.96
CA LEU A 30 -2.30 -2.20 -5.76
C LEU A 30 -3.81 -2.06 -6.02
N ALA A 31 -4.20 -1.52 -7.17
CA ALA A 31 -5.60 -1.39 -7.55
C ALA A 31 -6.29 -2.74 -7.80
N GLN A 32 -5.55 -3.76 -8.29
CA GLN A 32 -6.07 -5.12 -8.46
C GLN A 32 -6.36 -5.81 -7.13
N GLN A 33 -5.67 -5.42 -6.05
CA GLN A 33 -5.92 -5.94 -4.70
C GLN A 33 -7.01 -5.14 -3.95
N ALA A 34 -7.40 -3.95 -4.44
CA ALA A 34 -8.43 -3.12 -3.81
C ALA A 34 -9.79 -3.83 -3.62
N PRO A 35 -10.31 -4.63 -4.58
CA PRO A 35 -11.57 -5.36 -4.41
C PRO A 35 -11.57 -6.37 -3.26
N MET A 36 -10.39 -6.82 -2.78
CA MET A 36 -10.30 -7.70 -1.61
C MET A 36 -10.57 -6.94 -0.30
N TYR A 37 -10.60 -5.61 -0.33
CA TYR A 37 -10.81 -4.74 0.83
C TYR A 37 -11.89 -3.69 0.55
N PRO A 38 -13.11 -4.09 0.16
CA PRO A 38 -14.13 -3.17 -0.37
C PRO A 38 -14.54 -2.10 0.64
N GLU A 39 -14.54 -2.42 1.94
CA GLU A 39 -14.86 -1.45 2.99
C GLU A 39 -13.82 -0.34 3.17
N LYS A 40 -12.55 -0.62 2.83
CA LYS A 40 -11.41 0.24 3.20
C LYS A 40 -10.69 0.83 1.98
N LEU A 41 -10.76 0.13 0.85
CA LEU A 41 -10.24 0.52 -0.46
C LEU A 41 -11.40 0.64 -1.46
N VAL A 42 -12.25 1.64 -1.22
CA VAL A 42 -13.51 1.91 -1.95
C VAL A 42 -13.39 1.82 -3.48
N SER A 43 -12.28 2.29 -4.07
CA SER A 43 -12.04 2.15 -5.51
C SER A 43 -10.58 2.40 -5.89
N ALA A 44 -10.20 1.95 -7.09
CA ALA A 44 -8.91 2.29 -7.71
C ALA A 44 -8.72 3.81 -7.83
N ARG A 45 -9.81 4.57 -8.07
CA ARG A 45 -9.79 6.04 -8.10
C ARG A 45 -9.48 6.62 -6.72
N HIS A 46 -10.13 6.13 -5.67
CA HIS A 46 -9.89 6.55 -4.30
C HIS A 46 -8.44 6.27 -3.86
N LEU A 47 -7.91 5.10 -4.22
CA LEU A 47 -6.52 4.72 -3.98
C LEU A 47 -5.53 5.68 -4.65
N LYS A 48 -5.75 6.00 -5.94
CA LYS A 48 -4.91 6.92 -6.73
C LYS A 48 -4.97 8.37 -6.27
N GLN A 49 -6.16 8.87 -5.95
CA GLN A 49 -6.38 10.31 -5.76
C GLN A 49 -6.28 10.74 -4.29
N ARG A 50 -6.51 9.83 -3.34
CA ARG A 50 -6.48 10.17 -1.91
C ARG A 50 -5.41 9.43 -1.13
N ILE A 51 -5.37 8.11 -1.23
CA ILE A 51 -4.53 7.29 -0.35
C ILE A 51 -3.05 7.45 -0.71
N LEU A 52 -2.67 7.16 -1.97
CA LEU A 52 -1.27 7.25 -2.41
C LEU A 52 -0.68 8.67 -2.24
N PRO A 53 -1.34 9.76 -2.69
CA PRO A 53 -0.79 11.10 -2.52
C PRO A 53 -0.71 11.54 -1.05
N SER A 54 -1.58 11.03 -0.18
CA SER A 54 -1.50 11.29 1.26
C SER A 54 -0.29 10.59 1.89
N LEU A 55 -0.02 9.33 1.52
CA LEU A 55 1.13 8.59 2.02
C LEU A 55 2.46 9.13 1.50
N GLU A 56 2.46 9.65 0.27
CA GLU A 56 3.59 10.35 -0.32
C GLU A 56 3.89 11.68 0.39
N ARG A 57 2.88 12.55 0.55
CA ARG A 57 3.04 13.83 1.25
C ARG A 57 3.49 13.68 2.70
N ASN A 58 3.06 12.62 3.37
CA ASN A 58 3.49 12.31 4.73
C ASN A 58 4.88 11.64 4.81
N GLY A 59 5.59 11.52 3.68
CA GLY A 59 6.93 10.93 3.62
C GLY A 59 6.97 9.43 3.92
N VAL A 60 5.83 8.73 3.89
CA VAL A 60 5.76 7.30 4.22
C VAL A 60 6.12 6.45 3.02
N LEU A 61 5.59 6.80 1.86
CA LEU A 61 5.86 6.14 0.59
C LEU A 61 6.53 7.12 -0.36
N MET A 62 7.34 6.58 -1.28
CA MET A 62 7.84 7.34 -2.41
C MET A 62 7.57 6.58 -3.71
N LYS A 63 7.37 7.33 -4.78
CA LYS A 63 7.27 6.80 -6.14
C LYS A 63 8.68 6.72 -6.73
N LYS A 64 9.12 5.53 -7.18
CA LYS A 64 10.39 5.35 -7.88
C LYS A 64 10.16 4.78 -9.28
N VAL A 65 10.99 5.21 -10.22
CA VAL A 65 11.13 4.52 -11.50
C VAL A 65 11.91 3.23 -11.27
N HIS A 66 11.33 2.13 -11.73
CA HIS A 66 11.97 0.84 -11.89
C HIS A 66 12.12 0.59 -13.39
N ASN A 67 13.36 0.44 -13.84
CA ASN A 67 13.67 0.03 -15.20
C ASN A 67 13.77 -1.49 -15.18
N ASP A 68 12.71 -2.13 -15.64
CA ASP A 68 12.70 -3.57 -15.83
C ASP A 68 13.54 -3.89 -17.07
N PRO A 69 14.61 -4.69 -16.97
CA PRO A 69 15.46 -5.03 -18.11
C PRO A 69 14.70 -5.79 -19.22
N GLU A 70 13.55 -6.42 -18.90
CA GLU A 70 12.69 -7.10 -19.87
C GLU A 70 11.62 -6.17 -20.47
N SER A 71 11.45 -4.95 -19.95
CA SER A 71 10.46 -3.99 -20.43
C SER A 71 11.11 -2.74 -20.98
N SER A 72 10.79 -2.39 -22.23
CA SER A 72 11.26 -1.15 -22.85
C SER A 72 10.65 0.12 -22.24
N LYS A 73 9.77 0.01 -21.23
CA LYS A 73 9.08 1.15 -20.61
C LYS A 73 9.39 1.24 -19.12
N PRO A 74 9.72 2.43 -18.61
CA PRO A 74 9.91 2.63 -17.18
C PRO A 74 8.60 2.38 -16.42
N VAL A 75 8.69 1.60 -15.34
CA VAL A 75 7.55 1.27 -14.49
C VAL A 75 7.65 2.04 -13.18
N TRP A 76 6.57 2.70 -12.79
CA TRP A 76 6.53 3.40 -11.50
C TRP A 76 6.05 2.49 -10.39
N THR A 77 6.89 2.32 -9.37
CA THR A 77 6.57 1.53 -8.17
C THR A 77 6.52 2.40 -6.93
N TRP A 78 5.67 2.01 -5.99
CA TRP A 78 5.57 2.58 -4.65
C TRP A 78 6.36 1.72 -3.69
N ARG A 79 7.18 2.38 -2.89
CA ARG A 79 7.99 1.74 -1.84
C ARG A 79 8.06 2.62 -0.62
N PHE A 80 8.39 2.04 0.53
CA PHE A 80 8.62 2.83 1.73
C PHE A 80 9.80 3.76 1.59
N THR A 81 9.70 4.92 2.22
CA THR A 81 10.83 5.85 2.33
C THR A 81 11.91 5.32 3.26
N LYS A 82 11.51 4.60 4.30
CA LYS A 82 12.38 3.99 5.31
C LYS A 82 12.05 2.53 5.46
N GLU A 83 13.06 1.66 5.51
CA GLU A 83 12.86 0.21 5.61
C GLU A 83 12.20 -0.20 6.93
N GLU A 84 12.52 0.49 8.03
CA GLU A 84 11.90 0.30 9.35
C GLU A 84 10.37 0.42 9.32
N HIS A 85 9.84 1.26 8.41
CA HIS A 85 8.40 1.40 8.26
C HIS A 85 7.79 0.13 7.65
N ALA A 86 8.49 -0.54 6.73
CA ALA A 86 8.02 -1.77 6.12
C ALA A 86 7.84 -2.88 7.16
N GLU A 87 8.80 -3.06 8.07
CA GLU A 87 8.74 -4.08 9.13
C GLU A 87 7.50 -3.91 10.02
N LYS A 88 7.21 -2.66 10.40
CA LYS A 88 6.04 -2.31 11.21
C LYS A 88 4.70 -2.72 10.58
N TYR A 89 4.61 -2.72 9.24
CA TYR A 89 3.37 -3.06 8.54
C TYR A 89 3.34 -4.50 8.02
N LYS A 90 4.43 -5.26 8.12
CA LYS A 90 4.51 -6.64 7.61
C LYS A 90 3.62 -7.61 8.38
N HIS A 91 3.48 -7.40 9.69
CA HIS A 91 2.80 -8.33 10.62
C HIS A 91 1.44 -7.83 11.13
N ILE A 92 0.82 -6.83 10.46
CA ILE A 92 -0.51 -6.39 10.90
C ILE A 92 -1.56 -7.45 10.55
N ASN A 93 -2.41 -7.81 11.52
CA ASN A 93 -3.57 -8.66 11.27
C ASN A 93 -4.60 -7.85 10.47
N VAL A 94 -4.62 -8.07 9.15
CA VAL A 94 -5.70 -7.59 8.28
C VAL A 94 -6.75 -8.69 8.21
N THR A 95 -7.71 -8.65 9.12
CA THR A 95 -8.89 -9.52 9.05
C THR A 95 -9.74 -9.02 7.89
N VAL A 96 -9.92 -9.88 6.87
CA VAL A 96 -10.81 -9.64 5.71
C VAL A 96 -12.25 -9.88 6.13
#